data_AF-A0A1C6JB29-F1
#
_entry.id   AF-A0A1C6JB29-F1
#
_cell.length_a   1.000
_cell.length_b   1.000
_cell.length_c   1.000
_cell.angle_alpha   90.00
_cell.angle_beta   90.00
_cell.angle_gamma   90.00
#
_symmetry.space_group_name_H-M   'P 1'
#
loop_
_entity.id
_entity.type
_entity.pdbx_description
1 polymer ?
#
loop_
_entity_poly.entity_id
_entity_poly.type
_entity_poly.pdbx_seq_one_letter_code
_entity_poly.pdbx_strand_id
1 'polypeptide(L)' 'MNEIEISVKDLYEKAKMMLDDGMDTVVLHLCDASGEDGPACVTFEASTAEDPDVGVDYEEIEAICE' A
#
# COMPACT_ATOMS: atom_id res chain seq x y z
N MET A 1 -15.23 -1.32 -3.70
CA MET A 1 -14.96 -2.78 -3.61
C MET A 1 -14.50 -3.15 -2.20
N ASN A 2 -14.56 -4.42 -1.77
CA ASN A 2 -14.04 -4.85 -0.45
C ASN A 2 -12.65 -5.50 -0.52
N GLU A 3 -12.21 -5.90 -1.71
CA GLU A 3 -10.93 -6.55 -1.96
C GLU A 3 -10.44 -6.16 -3.36
N ILE A 4 -9.13 -6.22 -3.57
CA ILE A 4 -8.47 -6.04 -4.86
C ILE A 4 -7.43 -7.16 -5.03
N GLU A 5 -7.12 -7.52 -6.27
CA GLU A 5 -6.04 -8.46 -6.58
C GLU A 5 -4.79 -7.69 -6.99
N ILE A 6 -3.65 -7.94 -6.32
CA ILE A 6 -2.36 -7.30 -6.62
C ILE A 6 -1.26 -8.32 -6.82
N SER A 7 -0.16 -7.89 -7.44
CA SER A 7 1.02 -8.73 -7.66
C SER A 7 1.73 -9.03 -6.36
N VAL A 8 1.93 -10.33 -6.08
CA VAL A 8 2.71 -10.78 -4.92
C VAL A 8 4.15 -10.25 -4.97
N LYS A 9 4.70 -10.09 -6.17
CA LYS A 9 6.06 -9.56 -6.35
C LYS A 9 6.13 -8.11 -5.91
N ASP A 10 5.18 -7.27 -6.36
CA ASP A 10 5.14 -5.86 -6.01
C ASP A 10 4.83 -5.67 -4.52
N LEU A 11 3.91 -6.48 -3.97
CA LEU A 11 3.64 -6.51 -2.52
C LEU A 11 4.90 -6.87 -1.72
N TYR A 12 5.64 -7.89 -2.15
CA TYR A 12 6.90 -8.28 -1.49
C TYR A 12 7.96 -7.18 -1.58
N GLU A 13 8.13 -6.56 -2.75
CA GLU A 13 9.10 -5.47 -2.93
C GLU A 13 8.76 -4.27 -2.05
N LYS A 14 7.48 -3.88 -1.93
CA LYS A 14 7.07 -2.81 -1.01
C LYS A 14 7.26 -3.20 0.45
N ALA A 15 6.81 -4.38 0.87
CA ALA A 15 6.98 -4.84 2.25
C ALA A 15 8.47 -4.90 2.64
N LYS A 16 9.33 -5.35 1.72
CA LYS A 16 10.77 -5.35 1.91
C LYS A 16 11.33 -3.94 2.05
N MET A 17 10.90 -2.98 1.22
CA MET A 17 11.33 -1.59 1.34
C MET A 17 10.97 -1.00 2.70
N MET A 18 9.72 -1.14 3.15
CA MET A 18 9.27 -0.67 4.47
C MET A 18 10.12 -1.25 5.60
N LEU A 19 10.42 -2.56 5.52
CA LEU A 19 11.27 -3.22 6.52
C LEU A 19 12.73 -2.75 6.47
N ASP A 20 13.30 -2.56 5.28
CA ASP A 20 14.65 -2.01 5.08
C ASP A 20 14.75 -0.55 5.60
N ASP A 21 13.66 0.23 5.53
CA ASP A 21 13.55 1.59 6.11
C ASP A 21 13.35 1.59 7.63
N GLY A 22 13.18 0.42 8.25
CA GLY A 22 13.01 0.27 9.70
C GLY A 22 11.57 0.42 10.19
N MET A 23 10.58 0.37 9.29
CA MET A 23 9.16 0.39 9.65
C MET A 23 8.71 -1.01 10.09
N ASP A 24 7.80 -1.07 11.05
CA ASP A 24 7.27 -2.32 11.61
C ASP A 24 5.73 -2.42 11.54
N THR A 25 5.07 -1.30 11.27
CA THR A 25 3.62 -1.18 11.15
C THR A 25 3.26 -0.53 9.83
N VAL A 26 2.19 -1.00 9.17
CA VAL A 26 1.67 -0.43 7.92
C VAL A 26 0.15 -0.37 7.93
N VAL A 27 -0.40 0.74 7.45
CA VAL A 27 -1.82 0.94 7.16
C VAL A 27 -2.02 0.84 5.66
N LEU A 28 -3.01 0.03 5.25
CA LEU A 28 -3.37 -0.17 3.86
C LEU A 28 -4.67 0.56 3.57
N HIS A 29 -4.65 1.44 2.57
CA HIS A 29 -5.87 2.11 2.10
C HIS A 29 -6.25 1.58 0.72
N LEU A 30 -7.45 1.03 0.61
CA LEU A 30 -8.03 0.64 -0.66
C LEU A 30 -8.67 1.87 -1.31
N CYS A 31 -8.14 2.28 -2.44
CA CYS A 31 -8.68 3.38 -3.24
C CYS A 31 -9.49 2.79 -4.40
N ASP A 32 -10.79 3.09 -4.41
CA ASP A 32 -11.63 2.92 -5.60
C ASP A 32 -11.23 3.99 -6.63
N ALA A 33 -11.27 3.62 -7.91
CA ALA A 33 -11.05 4.54 -9.02
C ALA A 33 -12.07 5.68 -8.97
N SER A 34 -11.69 6.78 -8.33
CA SER A 34 -12.56 7.92 -8.10
C SER A 34 -12.55 8.81 -9.34
N GLY A 35 -13.23 8.36 -10.40
CA GLY A 35 -13.33 9.04 -11.68
C GLY A 35 -13.00 8.08 -12.83
N GLU A 36 -13.81 8.14 -13.89
CA GLU A 36 -13.79 7.25 -15.06
C GLU A 36 -12.35 6.92 -15.53
N ASP A 37 -12.05 5.62 -15.72
CA ASP A 37 -10.85 5.04 -16.37
C ASP A 37 -9.57 4.74 -15.54
N GLY A 38 -9.64 4.54 -14.22
CA GLY A 38 -8.49 4.03 -13.43
C GLY A 38 -8.70 2.61 -12.88
N PRO A 39 -7.67 1.75 -12.76
CA PRO A 39 -7.77 0.54 -11.96
C PRO A 39 -7.88 0.89 -10.47
N ALA A 40 -8.53 0.03 -9.68
CA ALA A 40 -8.46 0.14 -8.22
C ALA A 40 -7.01 0.00 -7.75
N CYS A 41 -6.64 0.63 -6.63
CA CYS A 41 -5.28 0.56 -6.11
C CYS A 41 -5.25 0.45 -4.58
N VAL A 42 -4.09 0.06 -4.05
CA VAL A 42 -3.79 0.10 -2.62
C VAL A 42 -2.62 1.05 -2.36
N THR A 43 -2.81 1.95 -1.40
CA THR A 43 -1.73 2.81 -0.88
C THR A 43 -1.25 2.30 0.49
N PHE A 44 -0.02 2.63 0.83
CA PHE A 44 0.68 2.13 2.00
C PHE A 44 1.22 3.31 2.81
N GLU A 45 0.83 3.40 4.07
CA GLU A 45 1.39 4.33 5.04
C GLU A 45 2.07 3.51 6.14
N ALA A 46 3.40 3.59 6.25
CA ALA A 46 4.15 2.80 7.22
C ALA A 46 4.76 3.67 8.31
N SER A 47 4.82 3.14 9.53
CA SER A 47 5.34 3.81 10.71
C SER A 47 6.11 2.82 11.59
N THR A 48 6.80 3.34 12.59
CA THR A 48 7.34 2.53 13.69
C THR A 48 6.28 2.34 14.78
N ALA A 49 6.39 1.27 15.56
CA ALA A 49 5.53 1.05 16.73
C ALA A 49 5.77 2.10 17.83
N GLU A 50 6.94 2.73 17.84
CA GLU A 50 7.31 3.78 18.81
C GLU A 50 6.66 5.13 18.45
N ASP A 51 6.50 5.44 17.16
CA ASP A 51 5.96 6.70 16.65
C ASP A 51 4.87 6.46 15.58
N PRO A 52 3.66 5.99 15.97
CA PRO A 52 2.60 5.67 15.02
C PRO A 52 1.95 6.90 14.36
N ASP A 53 2.12 8.09 14.94
CA ASP A 53 1.60 9.35 14.37
C ASP A 53 2.48 9.89 13.23
N VAL A 54 3.67 9.33 13.01
CA VAL A 54 4.60 9.73 11.95
C VAL A 54 4.66 8.62 10.90
N GLY A 55 3.72 8.68 9.96
CA GLY A 55 3.65 7.79 8.81
C GLY A 55 4.50 8.28 7.63
N VAL A 56 5.09 7.33 6.89
CA VAL A 56 5.73 7.55 5.59
C VAL A 56 4.86 6.91 4.52
N ASP A 57 4.48 7.70 3.52
CA ASP A 57 3.77 7.23 2.34
C ASP A 57 4.71 6.48 1.38
N TYR A 58 4.27 5.30 0.95
CA TYR A 58 4.92 4.52 -0.10
C TYR A 58 4.08 4.54 -1.37
N GLU A 59 4.75 4.33 -2.50
CA GLU A 59 4.12 4.25 -3.82
C GLU A 59 3.03 3.16 -3.86
N GLU A 60 1.91 3.49 -4.52
CA GLU A 60 0.74 2.64 -4.65
C GLU A 60 0.98 1.39 -5.52
N ILE A 61 0.17 0.36 -5.31
CA ILE A 61 0.12 -0.81 -6.19
C ILE A 61 -1.27 -0.85 -6.84
N GLU A 62 -1.27 -0.83 -8.16
CA GLU A 62 -2.47 -0.98 -8.98
C GLU A 62 -2.98 -2.43 -8.95
N ALA A 63 -4.29 -2.61 -9.01
CA ALA A 63 -4.92 -3.91 -9.13
C ALA A 63 -4.60 -4.57 -10.48
N ILE A 64 -4.43 -5.89 -10.48
CA ILE A 64 -4.22 -6.69 -11.70
C ILE A 64 -5.52 -6.87 -12.49
N CYS A 65 -6.66 -6.88 -11.79
CA CYS A 65 -7.97 -7.18 -12.38
C CYS A 65 -8.98 -6.08 -12.00
N GLU A 66 -9.68 -5.55 -13.02
CA GLU A 66 -10.87 -4.69 -12.90
C GLU A 66 -12.16 -5.50 -12.76
#